data_AF-A0A2E2ZCY5-F1
#
_entry.id   AF-A0A2E2ZCY5-F1
#
_cell.length_a   1.000
_cell.length_b   1.000
_cell.length_c   1.000
_cell.angle_alpha   90.00
_cell.angle_beta   90.00
_cell.angle_gamma   90.00
#
_symmetry.space_group_name_H-M   'P 1'
#
loop_
_entity.id
_entity.type
_entity.pdbx_description
1 polymer ?
#
loop_
_entity_poly.entity_id
_entity_poly.type
_entity_poly.pdbx_seq_one_letter_code
_entity_poly.pdbx_strand_id
1 'polypeptide(L)'
;MLETKSIEDLLEVLSGFVKSPEKFEILPNDGTIIYSIARQVFKGTALTDRQFALMQTKLQTYKPQFEVHGYDFDHAIDKLRKPLRKIDRSKYIKIVEAPLNYPKEKWVTVRFPFSKTLITCINEIPKHTDQYHHNKGSHEHFFLATESNIYAVLKKFINKDFEIDNELITYYNKCKDIVQNKSNLVSYVDNTGVHNISDSIRTQMTKDLGNFDPSTVINYADKYRRYGISESKITFDNPSVQNSIATRSQLEYYCPTEEVNFKEVLLSLYNLDRFPLLVNISPGHEMEQVYEIYDFFRALVPVEQQSVLFRLDNETNRDFNKFVKEKNLNNWVDKYTKIVYINNKLSKVLLKSDWKPITTLMFSQSSKGQVAQWFKSHSDLIVIRGQESYLRKYSSYHGYM
;
A
#
# COMPACT_ATOMS: atom_id res chain seq x y z
N MET A 1 -11.52 48.29 44.08
CA MET A 1 -11.99 47.50 42.93
C MET A 1 -10.89 47.49 41.88
N LEU A 2 -10.58 46.32 41.31
CA LEU A 2 -9.69 46.27 40.15
C LEU A 2 -10.41 46.95 38.99
N GLU A 3 -9.87 48.07 38.54
CA GLU A 3 -10.42 48.82 37.41
C GLU A 3 -10.07 48.04 36.13
N THR A 4 -11.06 47.38 35.52
CA THR A 4 -10.88 46.71 34.23
C THR A 4 -10.79 47.78 33.15
N LYS A 5 -9.59 48.03 32.61
CA LYS A 5 -9.32 49.08 31.62
C LYS A 5 -9.20 48.56 30.20
N SER A 6 -9.12 47.25 30.05
CA SER A 6 -8.84 46.57 28.79
C SER A 6 -9.51 45.20 28.72
N ILE A 7 -9.64 44.67 27.50
CA ILE A 7 -10.19 43.34 27.24
C ILE A 7 -9.33 42.25 27.89
N GLU A 8 -8.02 42.48 28.01
CA GLU A 8 -7.12 41.58 28.73
C GLU A 8 -7.44 41.52 30.23
N ASP A 9 -7.82 42.64 30.85
CA ASP A 9 -8.27 42.65 32.25
C ASP A 9 -9.55 41.85 32.42
N LEU A 10 -10.53 42.01 31.51
CA LEU A 10 -11.77 41.22 31.53
C LEU A 10 -11.49 39.72 31.41
N LEU A 11 -10.56 39.30 30.53
CA LEU A 11 -10.17 37.90 30.36
C LEU A 11 -9.49 37.33 31.60
N GLU A 12 -8.59 38.09 32.21
CA GLU A 12 -7.84 37.68 33.40
C GLU A 12 -8.76 37.55 34.62
N VAL A 13 -9.74 38.45 34.77
CA VAL A 13 -10.77 38.41 35.83
C VAL A 13 -11.72 37.23 35.60
N LEU A 14 -12.29 37.09 34.39
CA LEU A 14 -13.22 36.00 34.05
C LEU A 14 -12.61 34.62 34.30
N SER A 15 -11.33 34.48 33.96
CA SER A 15 -10.59 33.21 34.06
C SER A 15 -9.95 32.98 35.43
N GLY A 16 -10.10 33.90 36.37
CA GLY A 16 -9.52 33.80 37.72
C GLY A 16 -8.00 33.86 37.79
N PHE A 17 -7.32 34.38 36.75
CA PHE A 17 -5.87 34.62 36.79
C PHE A 17 -5.50 35.84 37.63
N VAL A 18 -6.45 36.77 37.81
CA VAL A 18 -6.36 37.89 38.75
C VAL A 18 -7.35 37.67 39.89
N LYS A 19 -6.94 37.97 41.12
CA LYS A 19 -7.80 37.86 42.30
C LYS A 19 -8.97 38.84 42.17
N SER A 20 -10.17 38.31 41.98
CA SER A 20 -11.44 39.01 42.12
C SER A 20 -12.12 38.54 43.42
N PRO A 21 -12.78 39.43 44.18
CA PRO A 21 -13.62 39.02 45.30
C PRO A 21 -14.82 38.17 44.83
N GLU A 22 -15.18 38.28 43.55
CA GLU A 22 -16.37 37.67 42.94
C GLU A 22 -16.02 36.43 42.13
N LYS A 23 -16.94 35.46 42.12
CA LYS A 23 -16.82 34.22 41.33
C LYS A 23 -17.50 34.41 39.98
N PHE A 24 -16.73 34.18 38.92
CA PHE A 24 -17.24 34.14 37.56
C PHE A 24 -17.45 32.71 37.08
N GLU A 25 -18.48 32.49 36.27
CA GLU A 25 -18.79 31.19 35.68
C GLU A 25 -18.56 31.23 34.17
N ILE A 26 -17.67 30.36 33.69
CA ILE A 26 -17.39 30.18 32.26
C ILE A 26 -18.17 28.97 31.76
N LEU A 27 -18.89 29.13 30.64
CA LEU A 27 -19.59 28.02 30.01
C LEU A 27 -18.60 26.93 29.60
N PRO A 28 -18.90 25.64 29.81
CA PRO A 28 -17.98 24.53 29.51
C PRO A 28 -17.41 24.56 28.08
N ASN A 29 -18.24 24.96 27.10
CA ASN A 29 -17.85 25.05 25.69
C ASN A 29 -16.80 26.13 25.40
N ASP A 30 -16.72 27.16 26.24
CA ASP A 30 -15.78 28.27 26.06
C ASP A 30 -14.51 28.13 26.91
N GLY A 31 -14.54 27.29 27.95
CA GLY A 31 -13.46 27.16 28.91
C GLY A 31 -12.09 26.98 28.26
N THR A 32 -11.95 26.02 27.34
CA THR A 32 -10.65 25.71 26.72
C THR A 32 -10.03 26.93 26.01
N ILE A 33 -10.82 27.68 25.23
CA ILE A 33 -10.32 28.81 24.44
C ILE A 33 -10.08 30.04 25.31
N ILE A 34 -11.00 30.34 26.24
CA ILE A 34 -10.89 31.48 27.16
C ILE A 34 -9.69 31.29 28.08
N TYR A 35 -9.54 30.15 28.76
CA TYR A 35 -8.39 29.89 29.62
C TYR A 35 -7.07 29.93 28.86
N SER A 36 -7.03 29.42 27.62
CA SER A 36 -5.81 29.45 26.80
C SER A 36 -5.39 30.88 26.45
N ILE A 37 -6.33 31.74 26.05
CA ILE A 37 -6.03 33.14 25.66
C ILE A 37 -5.73 33.97 26.92
N ALA A 38 -6.52 33.83 27.98
CA ALA A 38 -6.31 34.52 29.25
C ALA A 38 -4.93 34.20 29.85
N ARG A 39 -4.49 32.93 29.79
CA ARG A 39 -3.13 32.54 30.21
C ARG A 39 -2.03 33.20 29.36
N GLN A 40 -2.26 33.43 28.07
CA GLN A 40 -1.29 34.08 27.19
C GLN A 40 -1.13 35.57 27.54
N VAL A 41 -2.24 36.29 27.71
CA VAL A 41 -2.22 37.72 28.06
C VAL A 41 -1.67 37.94 29.47
N PHE A 42 -2.01 37.07 30.42
CA PHE A 42 -1.48 37.09 31.78
C PHE A 42 0.05 36.93 31.82
N LYS A 43 0.59 36.08 30.94
CA LYS A 43 2.05 35.92 30.75
C LYS A 43 2.70 37.07 29.97
N GLY A 44 1.94 38.09 29.60
CA GLY A 44 2.42 39.29 28.92
C GLY A 44 2.44 39.22 27.39
N THR A 45 1.89 38.17 26.78
CA THR A 45 1.77 38.05 25.31
C THR A 45 0.58 38.87 24.82
N ALA A 46 0.81 39.83 23.93
CA ALA A 46 -0.27 40.65 23.36
C ALA A 46 -1.24 39.81 22.50
N LEU A 47 -2.50 40.25 22.44
CA LEU A 47 -3.52 39.65 21.58
C LEU A 47 -3.18 39.82 20.10
N THR A 48 -3.63 38.88 19.29
CA THR A 48 -3.69 39.04 17.83
C THR A 48 -5.02 39.68 17.45
N ASP A 49 -5.10 40.26 16.26
CA ASP A 49 -6.35 40.76 15.67
C ASP A 49 -7.50 39.73 15.71
N ARG A 50 -7.23 38.46 15.38
CA ARG A 50 -8.25 37.38 15.45
C ARG A 50 -8.64 37.02 16.88
N GLN A 51 -7.68 36.99 17.80
CA GLN A 51 -7.99 36.74 19.22
C GLN A 51 -8.80 37.89 19.81
N PHE A 52 -8.44 39.14 19.49
CA PHE A 52 -9.16 40.33 19.92
C PHE A 52 -10.62 40.29 19.44
N ALA A 53 -10.86 40.12 18.14
CA ALA A 53 -12.21 40.03 17.59
C ALA A 53 -13.01 38.84 18.18
N LEU A 54 -12.37 37.68 18.34
CA LEU A 54 -13.01 36.50 18.95
C LEU A 54 -13.43 36.76 20.40
N MET A 55 -12.56 37.40 21.19
CA MET A 55 -12.84 37.71 22.59
C MET A 55 -13.86 38.83 22.72
N GLN A 56 -13.87 39.82 21.83
CA GLN A 56 -14.95 40.81 21.75
C GLN A 56 -16.31 40.13 21.59
N THR A 57 -16.42 39.14 20.71
CA THR A 57 -17.69 38.40 20.55
C THR A 57 -18.01 37.50 21.75
N LYS A 58 -17.04 36.71 22.23
CA LYS A 58 -17.30 35.72 23.30
C LYS A 58 -17.57 36.35 24.66
N LEU A 59 -16.88 37.43 25.00
CA LEU A 59 -17.05 38.08 26.31
C LEU A 59 -18.43 38.72 26.46
N GLN A 60 -19.12 39.07 25.38
CA GLN A 60 -20.48 39.61 25.43
C GLN A 60 -21.46 38.66 26.13
N THR A 61 -21.27 37.34 25.97
CA THR A 61 -22.08 36.33 26.68
C THR A 61 -21.94 36.44 28.20
N TYR A 62 -20.81 36.95 28.69
CA TYR A 62 -20.49 37.09 30.11
C TYR A 62 -20.72 38.50 30.65
N LYS A 63 -21.13 39.46 29.79
CA LYS A 63 -21.39 40.86 30.16
C LYS A 63 -22.28 41.01 31.41
N PRO A 64 -23.40 40.27 31.57
CA PRO A 64 -24.24 40.40 32.78
C PRO A 64 -23.49 40.08 34.08
N GLN A 65 -22.53 39.14 34.05
CA GLN A 65 -21.71 38.83 35.22
C GLN A 65 -20.76 39.98 35.56
N PHE A 66 -20.31 40.76 34.58
CA PHE A 66 -19.46 41.93 34.83
C PHE A 66 -20.27 43.12 35.36
N GLU A 67 -21.43 43.39 34.77
CA GLU A 67 -22.30 44.51 35.16
C GLU A 67 -22.83 44.37 36.59
N VAL A 68 -23.26 43.16 36.98
CA VAL A 68 -23.73 42.87 38.36
C VAL A 68 -22.66 43.18 39.41
N HIS A 69 -21.38 43.01 39.06
CA HIS A 69 -20.25 43.27 39.95
C HIS A 69 -19.60 44.65 39.73
N GLY A 70 -20.24 45.54 38.98
CA GLY A 70 -19.84 46.94 38.82
C GLY A 70 -18.62 47.18 37.93
N TYR A 71 -18.27 46.24 37.04
CA TYR A 71 -17.19 46.41 36.07
C TYR A 71 -17.67 47.21 34.85
N ASP A 72 -16.84 48.14 34.37
CA ASP A 72 -17.09 48.92 33.14
C ASP A 72 -16.75 48.08 31.90
N PHE A 73 -17.61 47.12 31.61
CA PHE A 73 -17.43 46.16 30.52
C PHE A 73 -17.36 46.85 29.15
N ASP A 74 -18.27 47.78 28.87
CA ASP A 74 -18.39 48.43 27.56
C ASP A 74 -17.20 49.34 27.26
N HIS A 75 -16.56 49.93 28.29
CA HIS A 75 -15.30 50.63 28.09
C HIS A 75 -14.14 49.66 27.82
N ALA A 76 -14.03 48.59 28.61
CA ALA A 76 -12.87 47.70 28.59
C ALA A 76 -12.82 46.80 27.34
N ILE A 77 -13.97 46.37 26.81
CA ILE A 77 -14.06 45.38 25.71
C ILE A 77 -13.35 45.83 24.42
N ASP A 78 -13.28 47.14 24.17
CA ASP A 78 -12.67 47.72 22.96
C ASP A 78 -11.27 48.31 23.21
N LYS A 79 -10.77 48.21 24.44
CA LYS A 79 -9.46 48.74 24.84
C LYS A 79 -8.44 47.62 24.95
N LEU A 80 -7.22 47.93 24.52
CA LEU A 80 -6.09 47.01 24.54
C LEU A 80 -5.05 47.47 25.55
N ARG A 81 -4.55 46.56 26.36
CA ARG A 81 -3.40 46.82 27.25
C ARG A 81 -2.10 46.99 26.46
N LYS A 82 -1.94 46.22 25.37
CA LYS A 82 -0.79 46.29 24.46
C LYS A 82 -1.26 46.31 23.01
N PRO A 83 -0.53 46.95 22.08
CA PRO A 83 -0.84 46.87 20.66
C PRO A 83 -0.96 45.42 20.17
N LEU A 84 -1.90 45.17 19.26
CA LEU A 84 -2.08 43.84 18.68
C LEU A 84 -0.78 43.35 18.04
N ARG A 85 -0.36 42.13 18.37
CA ARG A 85 0.83 41.53 17.74
C ARG A 85 0.49 41.05 16.33
N LYS A 86 1.44 41.27 15.40
CA LYS A 86 1.36 40.72 14.04
C LYS A 86 1.84 39.26 14.05
N ILE A 87 1.09 38.39 13.39
CA ILE A 87 1.49 37.01 13.11
C ILE A 87 1.82 36.90 11.63
N ASP A 88 2.90 36.19 11.32
CA ASP A 88 3.19 35.79 9.95
C ASP A 88 2.17 34.73 9.49
N ARG A 89 1.32 35.15 8.56
CA ARG A 89 0.24 34.35 7.99
C ARG A 89 0.61 33.68 6.67
N SER A 90 1.86 33.84 6.23
CA SER A 90 2.29 33.35 4.93
C SER A 90 2.10 31.84 4.82
N LYS A 91 1.69 31.43 3.63
CA LYS A 91 1.57 30.05 3.21
C LYS A 91 2.45 29.89 1.99
N TYR A 92 3.49 29.10 2.10
CA TYR A 92 4.36 28.86 0.94
C TYR A 92 4.86 27.42 0.88
N ILE A 93 5.24 27.01 -0.32
CA ILE A 93 5.94 25.76 -0.58
C ILE A 93 7.18 26.09 -1.39
N LYS A 94 8.35 25.94 -0.77
CA LYS A 94 9.62 26.37 -1.36
C LYS A 94 10.69 25.29 -1.27
N ILE A 95 11.67 25.38 -2.16
CA ILE A 95 12.89 24.58 -2.07
C ILE A 95 13.83 25.27 -1.08
N VAL A 96 14.29 24.52 -0.08
CA VAL A 96 15.28 24.99 0.90
C VAL A 96 16.48 24.04 0.93
N GLU A 97 17.61 24.55 1.40
CA GLU A 97 18.74 23.71 1.76
C GLU A 97 18.50 23.07 3.13
N ALA A 98 19.05 21.87 3.32
CA ALA A 98 18.73 20.97 4.42
C ALA A 98 18.58 21.64 5.80
N PRO A 99 17.46 21.42 6.50
CA PRO A 99 17.41 21.66 7.92
C PRO A 99 18.10 20.48 8.61
N LEU A 100 19.26 20.73 9.23
CA LEU A 100 19.97 19.85 10.16
C LEU A 100 20.88 18.79 9.50
N ASN A 101 22.18 18.87 9.80
CA ASN A 101 23.23 17.82 9.81
C ASN A 101 23.39 16.84 8.62
N TYR A 102 22.59 16.91 7.56
CA TYR A 102 22.75 16.12 6.34
C TYR A 102 23.32 17.03 5.23
N PRO A 103 24.55 16.80 4.76
CA PRO A 103 25.18 17.69 3.80
C PRO A 103 24.51 17.63 2.42
N LYS A 104 24.19 18.81 1.86
CA LYS A 104 23.90 19.11 0.43
C LYS A 104 22.61 18.58 -0.20
N GLU A 105 21.61 18.19 0.58
CA GLU A 105 20.31 17.78 0.02
C GLU A 105 19.32 18.95 -0.08
N LYS A 106 18.53 18.98 -1.16
CA LYS A 106 17.41 19.92 -1.34
C LYS A 106 16.16 19.36 -0.66
N TRP A 107 15.42 20.24 0.00
CA TRP A 107 14.18 19.91 0.72
C TRP A 107 13.04 20.79 0.24
N VAL A 108 11.82 20.28 0.36
CA VAL A 108 10.57 21.00 0.13
C VAL A 108 9.99 21.39 1.49
N THR A 109 9.92 22.69 1.75
CA THR A 109 9.30 23.22 2.97
C THR A 109 7.85 23.60 2.69
N VAL A 110 6.92 22.99 3.41
CA VAL A 110 5.51 23.40 3.46
C VAL A 110 5.30 24.23 4.72
N ARG A 111 5.15 25.54 4.55
CA ARG A 111 5.00 26.51 5.64
C ARG A 111 3.58 27.04 5.70
N PHE A 112 2.93 26.96 6.85
CA PHE A 112 1.60 27.57 7.07
C PHE A 112 1.32 27.82 8.57
N PRO A 113 0.53 28.85 8.91
CA PRO A 113 0.07 29.05 10.29
C PRO A 113 -0.79 27.89 10.75
N PHE A 114 -0.81 27.60 12.05
CA PHE A 114 -1.58 26.47 12.61
C PHE A 114 -2.99 26.37 12.02
N SER A 115 -3.26 25.25 11.34
CA SER A 115 -4.55 24.93 10.73
C SER A 115 -4.77 23.43 10.83
N LYS A 116 -5.78 23.01 11.59
CA LYS A 116 -6.11 21.59 11.76
C LYS A 116 -6.34 20.90 10.41
N THR A 117 -7.03 21.56 9.48
CA THR A 117 -7.30 21.05 8.14
C THR A 117 -6.02 20.81 7.34
N LEU A 118 -5.06 21.75 7.38
CA LEU A 118 -3.79 21.61 6.65
C LEU A 118 -2.87 20.57 7.30
N ILE A 119 -2.91 20.44 8.63
CA ILE A 119 -2.20 19.38 9.37
C ILE A 119 -2.73 18.00 8.97
N THR A 120 -4.06 17.84 8.81
CA THR A 120 -4.63 16.60 8.28
C THR A 120 -4.05 16.27 6.90
N CYS A 121 -3.95 17.26 6.00
CA CYS A 121 -3.33 17.06 4.69
C CYS A 121 -1.86 16.62 4.78
N ILE A 122 -1.07 17.17 5.72
CA ILE A 122 0.31 16.71 5.98
C ILE A 122 0.33 15.24 6.45
N ASN A 123 -0.62 14.84 7.28
CA ASN A 123 -0.68 13.48 7.82
C ASN A 123 -1.11 12.42 6.80
N GLU A 124 -1.83 12.83 5.75
CA GLU A 124 -2.20 11.96 4.63
C GLU A 124 -1.06 11.73 3.63
N ILE A 125 0.03 12.49 3.71
CA ILE A 125 1.22 12.29 2.87
C ILE A 125 2.04 11.16 3.49
N PRO A 126 2.44 10.13 2.72
CA PRO A 126 3.35 9.08 3.21
C PRO A 126 4.66 9.69 3.72
N LYS A 127 5.09 9.27 4.92
CA LYS A 127 6.30 9.79 5.58
C LYS A 127 7.31 8.67 5.75
N HIS A 128 8.46 8.81 5.10
CA HIS A 128 9.63 7.98 5.39
C HIS A 128 10.48 8.69 6.45
N THR A 129 11.01 7.93 7.42
CA THR A 129 11.72 8.47 8.60
C THR A 129 12.94 9.32 8.25
N ASP A 130 13.56 9.04 7.11
CA ASP A 130 14.72 9.72 6.54
C ASP A 130 14.35 10.88 5.59
N GLN A 131 13.08 11.00 5.20
CA GLN A 131 12.64 11.97 4.18
C GLN A 131 11.65 13.00 4.71
N TYR A 132 11.34 12.99 6.01
CA TYR A 132 10.41 13.93 6.62
C TYR A 132 10.94 14.47 7.94
N HIS A 133 10.88 15.79 8.10
CA HIS A 133 11.29 16.47 9.32
C HIS A 133 10.30 17.57 9.73
N HIS A 134 10.06 17.71 11.03
CA HIS A 134 9.24 18.77 11.61
C HIS A 134 9.67 19.07 13.04
N ASN A 135 9.99 20.34 13.32
CA ASN A 135 10.30 20.80 14.67
C ASN A 135 9.03 21.14 15.44
N LYS A 136 8.89 20.63 16.66
CA LYS A 136 7.71 20.89 17.51
C LYS A 136 7.54 22.40 17.73
N GLY A 137 6.36 22.91 17.44
CA GLY A 137 6.03 24.34 17.56
C GLY A 137 6.46 25.18 16.37
N SER A 138 7.16 24.60 15.39
CA SER A 138 7.38 25.26 14.10
C SER A 138 6.11 25.25 13.26
N HIS A 139 6.06 26.16 12.28
CA HIS A 139 5.00 26.24 11.28
C HIS A 139 5.45 25.66 9.93
N GLU A 140 6.50 24.84 9.95
CA GLU A 140 7.22 24.35 8.78
C GLU A 140 7.31 22.83 8.82
N HIS A 141 7.03 22.22 7.67
CA HIS A 141 7.16 20.79 7.45
C HIS A 141 8.11 20.56 6.30
N PHE A 142 9.11 19.72 6.48
CA PHE A 142 10.17 19.49 5.51
C PHE A 142 10.04 18.08 4.93
N PHE A 143 10.11 17.99 3.61
CA PHE A 143 10.14 16.74 2.86
C PHE A 143 11.38 16.71 1.97
N LEU A 144 12.09 15.59 1.87
CA LEU A 144 13.22 15.47 0.95
C LEU A 144 12.73 15.71 -0.49
N ALA A 145 13.44 16.50 -1.30
CA ALA A 145 13.00 16.89 -2.64
C ALA A 145 13.20 15.77 -3.68
N THR A 146 12.41 14.69 -3.55
CA THR A 146 12.28 13.61 -4.53
C THR A 146 11.02 13.81 -5.38
N GLU A 147 10.97 13.21 -6.56
CA GLU A 147 9.81 13.27 -7.46
C GLU A 147 8.53 12.79 -6.75
N SER A 148 8.64 11.70 -5.99
CA SER A 148 7.54 11.14 -5.19
C SER A 148 7.02 12.13 -4.15
N ASN A 149 7.92 12.77 -3.40
CA ASN A 149 7.54 13.71 -2.35
C ASN A 149 6.98 15.01 -2.93
N ILE A 150 7.61 15.56 -3.98
CA ILE A 150 7.12 16.75 -4.68
C ILE A 150 5.72 16.49 -5.22
N TYR A 151 5.51 15.34 -5.88
CA TYR A 151 4.20 14.97 -6.41
C TYR A 151 3.16 14.83 -5.29
N ALA A 152 3.49 14.12 -4.21
CA ALA A 152 2.57 13.90 -3.09
C ALA A 152 2.19 15.21 -2.37
N VAL A 153 3.17 16.07 -2.09
CA VAL A 153 2.97 17.39 -1.46
C VAL A 153 2.10 18.26 -2.36
N LEU A 154 2.50 18.48 -3.62
CA LEU A 154 1.76 19.39 -4.49
C LEU A 154 0.38 18.88 -4.86
N LYS A 155 0.19 17.55 -5.02
CA LYS A 155 -1.15 16.96 -5.19
C LYS A 155 -2.12 17.34 -4.07
N LYS A 156 -1.63 17.53 -2.83
CA LYS A 156 -2.45 17.93 -1.68
C LYS A 156 -2.63 19.44 -1.57
N PHE A 157 -1.62 20.24 -1.90
CA PHE A 157 -1.58 21.67 -1.56
C PHE A 157 -1.70 22.65 -2.72
N ILE A 158 -1.57 22.21 -3.98
CA ILE A 158 -1.55 23.12 -5.15
C ILE A 158 -2.79 24.02 -5.26
N ASN A 159 -3.95 23.54 -4.80
CA ASN A 159 -5.23 24.26 -4.82
C ASN A 159 -5.63 24.85 -3.45
N LYS A 160 -4.67 25.13 -2.55
CA LYS A 160 -4.93 25.57 -1.16
C LYS A 160 -4.40 26.98 -0.82
N ASP A 161 -4.26 27.83 -1.84
CA ASP A 161 -3.78 29.22 -1.74
C ASP A 161 -2.38 29.33 -1.11
N PHE A 162 -1.45 28.50 -1.56
CA PHE A 162 -0.03 28.59 -1.21
C PHE A 162 0.74 29.33 -2.30
N GLU A 163 1.73 30.13 -1.91
CA GLU A 163 2.76 30.63 -2.81
C GLU A 163 3.77 29.49 -3.05
N ILE A 164 3.84 28.96 -4.27
CA ILE A 164 4.62 27.77 -4.57
C ILE A 164 5.73 28.13 -5.56
N ASP A 165 6.95 27.66 -5.30
CA ASP A 165 8.06 27.84 -6.24
C ASP A 165 7.74 27.23 -7.62
N ASN A 166 7.96 28.01 -8.68
CA ASN A 166 7.69 27.59 -10.07
C ASN A 166 8.45 26.31 -10.45
N GLU A 167 9.65 26.09 -9.89
CA GLU A 167 10.41 24.86 -10.10
C GLU A 167 9.63 23.62 -9.62
N LEU A 168 9.01 23.70 -8.44
CA LEU A 168 8.20 22.61 -7.90
C LEU A 168 6.94 22.36 -8.74
N ILE A 169 6.25 23.41 -9.18
CA ILE A 169 5.11 23.29 -10.09
C ILE A 169 5.52 22.58 -11.38
N THR A 170 6.69 22.94 -11.92
CA THR A 170 7.25 22.29 -13.12
C THR A 170 7.47 20.80 -12.90
N TYR A 171 8.13 20.41 -11.81
CA TYR A 171 8.34 18.99 -11.47
C TYR A 171 7.02 18.24 -11.26
N TYR A 172 6.08 18.84 -10.53
CA TYR A 172 4.76 18.25 -10.31
C TYR A 172 4.03 17.99 -11.62
N ASN A 173 4.03 18.94 -12.56
CA ASN A 173 3.37 18.77 -13.84
C ASN A 173 4.01 17.65 -14.67
N LYS A 174 5.35 17.52 -14.66
CA LYS A 174 6.04 16.38 -15.29
C LYS A 174 5.65 15.04 -14.66
N CYS A 175 5.63 14.96 -13.33
CA CYS A 175 5.22 13.75 -12.62
C CYS A 175 3.74 13.40 -12.90
N LYS A 176 2.88 14.42 -12.91
CA LYS A 176 1.45 14.27 -13.21
C LYS A 176 1.24 13.74 -14.63
N ASP A 177 1.99 14.26 -15.60
CA ASP A 177 1.95 13.80 -16.99
C ASP A 177 2.33 12.31 -17.09
N ILE A 178 3.43 11.89 -16.45
CA ILE A 178 3.85 10.48 -16.40
C ILE A 178 2.75 9.58 -15.82
N VAL A 179 2.10 10.00 -14.74
CA VAL A 179 1.02 9.23 -14.09
C VAL A 179 -0.22 9.15 -14.99
N GLN A 180 -0.59 10.25 -15.65
CA GLN A 180 -1.76 10.29 -16.53
C GLN A 180 -1.54 9.54 -17.84
N ASN A 181 -0.30 9.55 -18.36
CA ASN A 181 0.10 8.92 -19.61
C ASN A 181 0.91 7.64 -19.37
N LYS A 182 0.69 6.95 -18.26
CA LYS A 182 1.39 5.70 -17.89
C LYS A 182 1.31 4.65 -19.00
N SER A 183 0.18 4.59 -19.70
CA SER A 183 -0.06 3.70 -20.84
C SER A 183 0.78 4.00 -22.06
N ASN A 184 1.58 5.07 -22.10
CA ASN A 184 2.52 5.33 -23.19
C ASN A 184 3.96 4.92 -22.83
N LEU A 185 4.21 4.66 -21.55
CA LEU A 185 5.55 4.42 -21.00
C LEU A 185 5.72 2.99 -20.51
N VAL A 186 4.64 2.37 -20.06
CA VAL A 186 4.64 1.04 -19.44
C VAL A 186 4.04 0.03 -20.41
N SER A 187 4.65 -1.14 -20.52
CA SER A 187 4.14 -2.25 -21.31
C SER A 187 2.90 -2.87 -20.67
N TYR A 188 1.87 -3.10 -21.48
CA TYR A 188 0.66 -3.75 -21.00
C TYR A 188 -0.01 -4.58 -22.10
N VAL A 189 -0.85 -5.51 -21.67
CA VAL A 189 -1.76 -6.25 -22.55
C VAL A 189 -3.20 -5.97 -22.15
N ASP A 190 -4.09 -5.75 -23.11
CA ASP A 190 -5.53 -5.59 -22.92
C ASP A 190 -6.30 -6.42 -23.96
N ASN A 191 -7.63 -6.34 -23.97
CA ASN A 191 -8.46 -7.09 -24.93
C ASN A 191 -8.25 -6.68 -26.41
N THR A 192 -7.47 -5.63 -26.69
CA THR A 192 -7.17 -5.15 -28.06
C THR A 192 -5.78 -5.56 -28.54
N GLY A 193 -4.86 -5.89 -27.64
CA GLY A 193 -3.53 -6.37 -27.99
C GLY A 193 -2.46 -6.09 -26.94
N VAL A 194 -1.20 -6.17 -27.40
CA VAL A 194 -0.01 -5.92 -26.59
C VAL A 194 0.67 -4.62 -27.02
N HIS A 195 0.90 -3.74 -26.04
CA HIS A 195 1.30 -2.35 -26.22
C HIS A 195 2.64 -2.03 -25.56
N ASN A 196 3.36 -1.04 -26.09
CA ASN A 196 4.67 -0.55 -25.62
C ASN A 196 5.71 -1.65 -25.38
N ILE A 197 5.80 -2.58 -26.33
CA ILE A 197 6.84 -3.61 -26.37
C ILE A 197 7.65 -3.49 -27.65
N SER A 198 8.87 -4.02 -27.63
CA SER A 198 9.71 -4.10 -28.83
C SER A 198 9.19 -5.18 -29.79
N ASP A 199 9.53 -5.05 -31.08
CA ASP A 199 9.17 -6.04 -32.10
C ASP A 199 9.77 -7.42 -31.83
N SER A 200 10.93 -7.48 -31.17
CA SER A 200 11.54 -8.74 -30.75
C SER A 200 10.65 -9.49 -29.74
N ILE A 201 10.09 -8.80 -28.75
CA ILE A 201 9.17 -9.40 -27.78
C ILE A 201 7.88 -9.81 -28.48
N ARG A 202 7.35 -8.94 -29.36
CA ARG A 202 6.13 -9.22 -30.11
C ARG A 202 6.25 -10.50 -30.94
N THR A 203 7.36 -10.63 -31.68
CA THR A 203 7.65 -11.82 -32.51
C THR A 203 7.75 -13.08 -31.66
N GLN A 204 8.44 -13.00 -30.51
CA GLN A 204 8.60 -14.14 -29.61
C GLN A 204 7.25 -14.57 -29.01
N MET A 205 6.42 -13.62 -28.59
CA MET A 205 5.07 -13.91 -28.08
C MET A 205 4.19 -14.55 -29.15
N THR A 206 4.20 -14.04 -30.38
CA THR A 206 3.41 -14.63 -31.48
C THR A 206 3.87 -16.05 -31.79
N LYS A 207 5.17 -16.33 -31.73
CA LYS A 207 5.73 -17.67 -31.92
C LYS A 207 5.29 -18.65 -30.82
N ASP A 208 5.28 -18.20 -29.57
CA ASP A 208 5.02 -19.07 -28.41
C ASP A 208 3.52 -19.22 -28.09
N LEU A 209 2.75 -18.15 -28.28
CA LEU A 209 1.35 -18.04 -27.84
C LEU A 209 0.35 -18.05 -29.00
N GLY A 210 0.84 -17.94 -30.24
CA GLY A 210 0.02 -17.69 -31.43
C GLY A 210 -0.30 -16.21 -31.66
N ASN A 211 -0.99 -15.92 -32.77
CA ASN A 211 -1.47 -14.57 -33.07
C ASN A 211 -2.43 -14.09 -31.98
N PHE A 212 -2.45 -12.78 -31.69
CA PHE A 212 -3.39 -12.23 -30.72
C PHE A 212 -4.81 -12.25 -31.29
N ASP A 213 -5.66 -13.17 -30.81
CA ASP A 213 -7.03 -13.37 -31.27
C ASP A 213 -7.91 -13.92 -30.14
N PRO A 214 -9.24 -14.04 -30.31
CA PRO A 214 -10.14 -14.51 -29.25
C PRO A 214 -9.83 -15.91 -28.70
N SER A 215 -9.14 -16.77 -29.45
CA SER A 215 -8.75 -18.12 -28.99
C SER A 215 -7.45 -18.12 -28.17
N THR A 216 -6.58 -17.13 -28.38
CA THR A 216 -5.26 -17.05 -27.74
C THR A 216 -5.17 -15.99 -26.66
N VAL A 217 -6.11 -15.03 -26.60
CA VAL A 217 -6.10 -13.90 -25.65
C VAL A 217 -5.90 -14.33 -24.20
N ILE A 218 -6.43 -15.49 -23.81
CA ILE A 218 -6.24 -16.04 -22.46
C ILE A 218 -4.79 -16.42 -22.16
N ASN A 219 -4.04 -16.90 -23.15
CA ASN A 219 -2.62 -17.19 -23.01
C ASN A 219 -1.80 -15.91 -22.83
N TYR A 220 -2.20 -14.83 -23.52
CA TYR A 220 -1.59 -13.52 -23.33
C TYR A 220 -1.87 -12.96 -21.93
N ALA A 221 -3.11 -13.06 -21.44
CA ALA A 221 -3.45 -12.68 -20.06
C ALA A 221 -2.64 -13.48 -19.03
N ASP A 222 -2.48 -14.78 -19.26
CA ASP A 222 -1.85 -15.72 -18.36
C ASP A 222 -0.31 -15.56 -18.29
N LYS A 223 0.36 -15.38 -19.44
CA LYS A 223 1.83 -15.48 -19.55
C LYS A 223 2.54 -14.14 -19.73
N TYR A 224 1.85 -13.00 -19.67
CA TYR A 224 2.44 -11.67 -19.90
C TYR A 224 3.73 -11.41 -19.09
N ARG A 225 3.79 -11.85 -17.83
CA ARG A 225 4.96 -11.69 -16.95
C ARG A 225 6.22 -12.35 -17.49
N ARG A 226 6.08 -13.48 -18.21
CA ARG A 226 7.21 -14.21 -18.80
C ARG A 226 7.92 -13.40 -19.90
N TYR A 227 7.21 -12.45 -20.49
CA TYR A 227 7.71 -11.57 -21.55
C TYR A 227 8.12 -10.18 -21.03
N GLY A 228 8.19 -10.00 -19.70
CA GLY A 228 8.56 -8.72 -19.10
C GLY A 228 7.49 -7.63 -19.26
N ILE A 229 6.26 -8.01 -19.60
CA ILE A 229 5.14 -7.06 -19.68
C ILE A 229 4.73 -6.69 -18.26
N SER A 230 4.54 -5.40 -18.00
CA SER A 230 4.30 -4.92 -16.64
C SER A 230 2.88 -5.17 -16.14
N GLU A 231 1.87 -5.04 -17.01
CA GLU A 231 0.47 -5.13 -16.61
C GLU A 231 -0.38 -5.95 -17.59
N SER A 232 -1.39 -6.64 -17.06
CA SER A 232 -2.49 -7.21 -17.82
C SER A 232 -3.79 -6.54 -17.40
N LYS A 233 -4.53 -6.02 -18.38
CA LYS A 233 -5.85 -5.39 -18.26
C LYS A 233 -6.92 -6.21 -18.98
N ILE A 234 -6.59 -7.43 -19.39
CA ILE A 234 -7.55 -8.33 -20.04
C ILE A 234 -8.65 -8.70 -19.05
N THR A 235 -9.89 -8.53 -19.48
CA THR A 235 -11.08 -8.99 -18.75
C THR A 235 -11.82 -10.06 -19.54
N PHE A 236 -12.47 -10.97 -18.83
CA PHE A 236 -13.35 -12.00 -19.38
C PHE A 236 -14.72 -11.88 -18.74
N ASP A 237 -15.78 -11.95 -19.54
CA ASP A 237 -17.16 -11.79 -19.05
C ASP A 237 -17.62 -13.00 -18.21
N ASN A 238 -17.08 -14.19 -18.50
CA ASN A 238 -17.45 -15.43 -17.84
C ASN A 238 -16.43 -15.79 -16.74
N PRO A 239 -16.83 -15.82 -15.45
CA PRO A 239 -15.94 -16.29 -14.39
C PRO A 239 -15.70 -17.80 -14.53
N SER A 240 -14.44 -18.21 -14.47
CA SER A 240 -14.02 -19.62 -14.45
C SER A 240 -12.69 -19.74 -13.72
N VAL A 241 -12.36 -20.93 -13.20
CA VAL A 241 -11.06 -21.20 -12.57
C VAL A 241 -9.92 -20.88 -13.53
N GLN A 242 -10.08 -21.22 -14.81
CA GLN A 242 -9.10 -20.93 -15.86
C GLN A 242 -8.88 -19.42 -16.03
N ASN A 243 -9.96 -18.63 -16.10
CA ASN A 243 -9.88 -17.19 -16.22
C ASN A 243 -9.26 -16.54 -14.97
N SER A 244 -9.62 -17.02 -13.78
CA SER A 244 -9.04 -16.54 -12.52
C SER A 244 -7.54 -16.83 -12.40
N ILE A 245 -7.08 -17.99 -12.88
CA ILE A 245 -5.64 -18.29 -12.96
C ILE A 245 -4.97 -17.36 -13.98
N ALA A 246 -5.56 -17.19 -15.16
CA ALA A 246 -4.99 -16.38 -16.24
C ALA A 246 -4.89 -14.88 -15.86
N THR A 247 -5.89 -14.31 -15.21
CA THR A 247 -5.94 -12.87 -14.89
C THR A 247 -5.39 -12.52 -13.50
N ARG A 248 -4.75 -13.47 -12.80
CA ARG A 248 -4.20 -13.28 -11.46
C ARG A 248 -3.28 -12.05 -11.38
N SER A 249 -3.38 -11.28 -10.30
CA SER A 249 -2.54 -10.11 -10.02
C SER A 249 -1.22 -10.47 -9.35
N GLN A 250 -1.15 -11.62 -8.68
CA GLN A 250 0.03 -12.09 -7.95
C GLN A 250 0.58 -13.38 -8.54
N LEU A 251 1.83 -13.72 -8.16
CA LEU A 251 2.48 -14.97 -8.52
C LEU A 251 1.71 -16.20 -7.97
N GLU A 252 1.16 -16.04 -6.77
CA GLU A 252 0.44 -17.09 -6.07
C GLU A 252 -1.06 -17.04 -6.43
N TYR A 253 -1.62 -18.17 -6.86
CA TYR A 253 -3.04 -18.39 -7.01
C TYR A 253 -3.52 -19.30 -5.87
N TYR A 254 -4.39 -18.76 -5.02
CA TYR A 254 -4.93 -19.49 -3.90
C TYR A 254 -6.20 -20.25 -4.30
N CYS A 255 -6.22 -21.55 -4.01
CA CYS A 255 -7.29 -22.46 -4.37
C CYS A 255 -7.85 -23.11 -3.09
N PRO A 256 -8.89 -22.53 -2.47
CA PRO A 256 -9.52 -23.10 -1.29
C PRO A 256 -10.18 -24.45 -1.59
N THR A 257 -9.97 -25.43 -0.71
CA THR A 257 -10.52 -26.79 -0.86
C THR A 257 -12.04 -26.85 -0.85
N GLU A 258 -12.68 -25.91 -0.18
CA GLU A 258 -14.14 -25.86 0.05
C GLU A 258 -14.90 -25.19 -1.09
N GLU A 259 -14.24 -24.34 -1.88
CA GLU A 259 -14.90 -23.51 -2.90
C GLU A 259 -14.54 -23.92 -4.33
N VAL A 260 -13.35 -24.48 -4.53
CA VAL A 260 -12.82 -24.75 -5.88
C VAL A 260 -12.67 -26.25 -6.09
N ASN A 261 -13.24 -26.77 -7.18
CA ASN A 261 -13.04 -28.16 -7.58
C ASN A 261 -11.60 -28.36 -8.06
N PHE A 262 -10.89 -29.32 -7.47
CA PHE A 262 -9.49 -29.54 -7.81
C PHE A 262 -9.28 -30.01 -9.26
N LYS A 263 -10.21 -30.80 -9.81
CA LYS A 263 -10.13 -31.25 -11.20
C LYS A 263 -10.24 -30.09 -12.18
N GLU A 264 -11.02 -29.05 -11.85
CA GLU A 264 -11.11 -27.83 -12.67
C GLU A 264 -9.80 -27.04 -12.66
N VAL A 265 -9.08 -27.04 -11.53
CA VAL A 265 -7.73 -26.45 -11.43
C VAL A 265 -6.75 -27.21 -12.32
N LEU A 266 -6.70 -28.54 -12.21
CA LEU A 266 -5.81 -29.37 -13.02
C LEU A 266 -6.12 -29.24 -14.51
N LEU A 267 -7.40 -29.20 -14.89
CA LEU A 267 -7.84 -28.95 -16.26
C LEU A 267 -7.43 -27.56 -16.74
N SER A 268 -7.57 -26.54 -15.89
CA SER A 268 -7.15 -25.17 -16.21
C SER A 268 -5.65 -25.09 -16.45
N LEU A 269 -4.83 -25.76 -15.64
CA LEU A 269 -3.38 -25.84 -15.83
C LEU A 269 -3.02 -26.52 -17.16
N TYR A 270 -3.74 -27.59 -17.52
CA TYR A 270 -3.57 -28.26 -18.81
C TYR A 270 -3.94 -27.35 -20.00
N ASN A 271 -5.11 -26.72 -19.96
CA ASN A 271 -5.63 -25.87 -21.03
C ASN A 271 -4.77 -24.61 -21.24
N LEU A 272 -4.19 -24.08 -20.16
CA LEU A 272 -3.25 -22.96 -20.22
C LEU A 272 -1.81 -23.41 -20.53
N ASP A 273 -1.57 -24.68 -20.86
CA ASP A 273 -0.23 -25.23 -21.11
C ASP A 273 0.80 -24.84 -20.04
N ARG A 274 0.44 -25.06 -18.76
CA ARG A 274 1.26 -24.71 -17.59
C ARG A 274 2.32 -25.78 -17.26
N PHE A 275 3.04 -26.23 -18.28
CA PHE A 275 4.15 -27.17 -18.17
C PHE A 275 5.50 -26.51 -18.52
N PRO A 276 6.60 -26.87 -17.84
CA PRO A 276 6.67 -27.92 -16.83
C PRO A 276 6.07 -27.55 -15.47
N LEU A 277 5.36 -28.51 -14.88
CA LEU A 277 4.65 -28.44 -13.60
C LEU A 277 5.46 -29.17 -12.53
N LEU A 278 5.85 -28.45 -11.48
CA LEU A 278 6.38 -29.04 -10.26
C LEU A 278 5.25 -29.22 -9.24
N VAL A 279 5.11 -30.41 -8.69
CA VAL A 279 4.14 -30.72 -7.64
C VAL A 279 4.88 -30.97 -6.34
N ASN A 280 4.68 -30.08 -5.36
CA ASN A 280 5.20 -30.23 -4.01
C ASN A 280 4.17 -30.93 -3.13
N ILE A 281 4.44 -32.19 -2.84
CA ILE A 281 3.60 -33.10 -2.07
C ILE A 281 3.80 -32.84 -0.57
N SER A 282 2.69 -32.79 0.17
CA SER A 282 2.71 -32.63 1.62
C SER A 282 3.12 -33.94 2.32
N PRO A 283 3.97 -33.87 3.35
CA PRO A 283 4.27 -35.03 4.19
C PRO A 283 3.00 -35.62 4.81
N GLY A 284 2.88 -36.95 4.82
CA GLY A 284 1.75 -37.69 5.38
C GLY A 284 0.56 -37.87 4.44
N HIS A 285 0.56 -37.23 3.26
CA HIS A 285 -0.50 -37.32 2.25
C HIS A 285 0.04 -37.77 0.88
N GLU A 286 1.23 -38.39 0.85
CA GLU A 286 1.97 -38.63 -0.39
C GLU A 286 1.21 -39.52 -1.36
N MET A 287 0.64 -40.63 -0.87
CA MET A 287 -0.10 -41.57 -1.70
C MET A 287 -1.36 -40.93 -2.29
N GLU A 288 -2.16 -40.26 -1.46
CA GLU A 288 -3.40 -39.60 -1.86
C GLU A 288 -3.14 -38.52 -2.92
N GLN A 289 -2.22 -37.59 -2.65
CA GLN A 289 -1.97 -36.44 -3.51
C GLN A 289 -1.33 -36.84 -4.86
N VAL A 290 -0.35 -37.76 -4.84
CA VAL A 290 0.26 -38.24 -6.09
C VAL A 290 -0.76 -39.03 -6.91
N TYR A 291 -1.55 -39.90 -6.26
CA TYR A 291 -2.57 -40.67 -6.95
C TYR A 291 -3.62 -39.77 -7.61
N GLU A 292 -4.16 -38.78 -6.90
CA GLU A 292 -5.20 -37.89 -7.41
C GLU A 292 -4.73 -37.12 -8.66
N ILE A 293 -3.52 -36.56 -8.61
CA ILE A 293 -2.95 -35.82 -9.75
C ILE A 293 -2.62 -36.77 -10.91
N TYR A 294 -2.00 -37.91 -10.62
CA TYR A 294 -1.69 -38.93 -11.63
C TYR A 294 -2.95 -39.44 -12.32
N ASP A 295 -4.00 -39.76 -11.57
CA ASP A 295 -5.24 -40.30 -12.12
C ASP A 295 -5.96 -39.30 -13.03
N PHE A 296 -5.84 -38.00 -12.73
CA PHE A 296 -6.29 -36.95 -13.64
C PHE A 296 -5.41 -36.88 -14.90
N PHE A 297 -4.09 -36.77 -14.75
CA PHE A 297 -3.20 -36.49 -15.88
C PHE A 297 -2.85 -37.71 -16.73
N ARG A 298 -3.02 -38.95 -16.27
CA ARG A 298 -2.69 -40.15 -17.06
C ARG A 298 -3.42 -40.25 -18.39
N ALA A 299 -4.56 -39.58 -18.54
CA ALA A 299 -5.32 -39.50 -19.79
C ALA A 299 -4.86 -38.36 -20.72
N LEU A 300 -4.07 -37.41 -20.21
CA LEU A 300 -3.73 -36.14 -20.87
C LEU A 300 -2.21 -35.95 -21.07
N VAL A 301 -1.39 -36.52 -20.19
CA VAL A 301 0.07 -36.40 -20.15
C VAL A 301 0.67 -37.81 -20.12
N PRO A 302 1.47 -38.18 -21.12
CA PRO A 302 2.11 -39.49 -21.17
C PRO A 302 2.94 -39.76 -19.91
N VAL A 303 2.98 -41.02 -19.50
CA VAL A 303 3.60 -41.41 -18.22
C VAL A 303 5.10 -41.16 -18.21
N GLU A 304 5.75 -41.33 -19.37
CA GLU A 304 7.16 -41.04 -19.61
C GLU A 304 7.52 -39.55 -19.44
N GLN A 305 6.53 -38.65 -19.47
CA GLN A 305 6.70 -37.22 -19.20
C GLN A 305 6.41 -36.86 -17.73
N GLN A 306 6.26 -37.87 -16.86
CA GLN A 306 6.01 -37.68 -15.43
C GLN A 306 7.09 -38.38 -14.59
N SER A 307 7.52 -37.73 -13.50
CA SER A 307 8.56 -38.30 -12.62
C SER A 307 8.37 -37.97 -11.14
N VAL A 308 8.43 -38.98 -10.28
CA VAL A 308 8.47 -38.87 -8.82
C VAL A 308 9.92 -38.93 -8.36
N LEU A 309 10.43 -37.84 -7.77
CA LEU A 309 11.84 -37.71 -7.37
C LEU A 309 12.12 -38.04 -5.90
N PHE A 310 11.19 -38.69 -5.22
CA PHE A 310 11.35 -39.11 -3.84
C PHE A 310 10.90 -40.55 -3.64
N ARG A 311 11.39 -41.15 -2.55
CA ARG A 311 10.99 -42.46 -2.06
C ARG A 311 10.63 -42.32 -0.59
N LEU A 312 9.72 -43.17 -0.14
CA LEU A 312 9.37 -43.27 1.28
C LEU A 312 10.02 -44.52 1.88
N ASP A 313 10.03 -44.60 3.21
CA ASP A 313 10.53 -45.78 3.90
C ASP A 313 9.64 -47.00 3.63
N ASN A 314 10.26 -48.17 3.42
CA ASN A 314 9.53 -49.39 3.05
C ASN A 314 8.84 -50.09 4.22
N GLU A 315 9.19 -49.78 5.47
CA GLU A 315 8.55 -50.41 6.63
C GLU A 315 7.10 -49.94 6.77
N THR A 316 6.86 -48.65 6.53
CA THR A 316 5.53 -48.03 6.69
C THR A 316 4.86 -47.64 5.38
N ASN A 317 5.60 -47.45 4.28
CA ASN A 317 5.07 -46.87 3.04
C ASN A 317 5.39 -47.72 1.79
N ARG A 318 5.50 -49.04 1.94
CA ARG A 318 5.78 -49.97 0.84
C ARG A 318 4.83 -49.79 -0.35
N ASP A 319 3.56 -49.52 -0.07
CA ASP A 319 2.51 -49.39 -1.09
C ASP A 319 2.73 -48.18 -2.00
N PHE A 320 3.21 -47.06 -1.46
CA PHE A 320 3.57 -45.89 -2.27
C PHE A 320 4.70 -46.21 -3.24
N ASN A 321 5.80 -46.79 -2.75
CA ASN A 321 6.94 -47.13 -3.60
C ASN A 321 6.57 -48.18 -4.66
N LYS A 322 5.70 -49.14 -4.29
CA LYS A 322 5.14 -50.12 -5.22
C LYS A 322 4.29 -49.44 -6.29
N PHE A 323 3.41 -48.51 -5.92
CA PHE A 323 2.61 -47.73 -6.85
C PHE A 323 3.48 -46.95 -7.84
N VAL A 324 4.50 -46.22 -7.37
CA VAL A 324 5.43 -45.47 -8.22
C VAL A 324 6.11 -46.39 -9.24
N LYS A 325 6.52 -47.60 -8.82
CA LYS A 325 7.14 -48.59 -9.70
C LYS A 325 6.14 -49.17 -10.70
N GLU A 326 4.96 -49.61 -10.25
CA GLU A 326 3.95 -50.24 -11.11
C GLU A 326 3.37 -49.28 -12.14
N LYS A 327 3.32 -47.99 -11.82
CA LYS A 327 2.91 -46.94 -12.75
C LYS A 327 4.06 -46.35 -13.55
N ASN A 328 5.28 -46.87 -13.44
CA ASN A 328 6.47 -46.37 -14.14
C ASN A 328 6.67 -44.85 -13.97
N LEU A 329 6.55 -44.35 -12.73
CA LEU A 329 6.68 -42.93 -12.40
C LEU A 329 8.09 -42.55 -11.94
N ASN A 330 9.04 -43.47 -11.95
CA ASN A 330 10.45 -43.23 -11.59
C ASN A 330 11.33 -42.88 -12.81
N ASN A 331 10.78 -42.09 -13.74
CA ASN A 331 11.44 -41.71 -14.99
C ASN A 331 12.59 -40.73 -14.76
N TRP A 332 13.44 -40.57 -15.77
CA TRP A 332 14.44 -39.50 -15.79
C TRP A 332 13.75 -38.15 -15.97
N VAL A 333 14.36 -37.10 -15.43
CA VAL A 333 13.91 -35.72 -15.65
C VAL A 333 14.79 -35.08 -16.71
N ASP A 334 14.17 -34.75 -17.82
CA ASP A 334 14.77 -34.10 -18.97
C ASP A 334 13.91 -32.92 -19.47
N LYS A 335 14.30 -32.29 -20.57
CA LYS A 335 13.59 -31.14 -21.15
C LYS A 335 12.17 -31.43 -21.65
N TYR A 336 11.78 -32.71 -21.80
CA TYR A 336 10.45 -33.12 -22.25
C TYR A 336 9.53 -33.53 -21.09
N THR A 337 10.09 -33.63 -19.88
CA THR A 337 9.32 -33.96 -18.68
C THR A 337 8.32 -32.83 -18.39
N LYS A 338 7.03 -33.16 -18.31
CA LYS A 338 5.95 -32.21 -18.02
C LYS A 338 5.66 -32.11 -16.54
N ILE A 339 5.64 -33.21 -15.79
CA ILE A 339 5.24 -33.22 -14.38
C ILE A 339 6.32 -33.84 -13.51
N VAL A 340 6.74 -33.12 -12.48
CA VAL A 340 7.70 -33.64 -11.48
C VAL A 340 7.11 -33.54 -10.08
N TYR A 341 7.15 -34.63 -9.32
CA TYR A 341 6.69 -34.68 -7.93
C TYR A 341 7.88 -34.68 -6.96
N ILE A 342 7.82 -33.84 -5.93
CA ILE A 342 8.80 -33.75 -4.83
C ILE A 342 8.12 -33.74 -3.46
N ASN A 343 8.86 -34.07 -2.40
CA ASN A 343 8.39 -34.05 -1.01
C ASN A 343 9.10 -32.98 -0.17
N ASN A 344 8.95 -31.71 -0.57
CA ASN A 344 9.55 -30.55 0.10
C ASN A 344 11.10 -30.58 0.19
N LYS A 345 11.74 -31.39 -0.65
CA LYS A 345 13.20 -31.49 -0.79
C LYS A 345 13.59 -31.28 -2.24
N LEU A 346 14.47 -30.31 -2.48
CA LEU A 346 15.03 -30.06 -3.81
C LEU A 346 16.12 -31.09 -4.10
N SER A 347 15.86 -31.98 -5.05
CA SER A 347 16.85 -32.97 -5.47
C SER A 347 17.99 -32.30 -6.25
N LYS A 348 19.17 -32.94 -6.25
CA LYS A 348 20.31 -32.48 -7.07
C LYS A 348 19.96 -32.41 -8.56
N VAL A 349 19.02 -33.24 -9.01
CA VAL A 349 18.52 -33.25 -10.39
C VAL A 349 17.90 -31.89 -10.72
N LEU A 350 16.97 -31.39 -9.91
CA LEU A 350 16.31 -30.09 -10.14
C LEU A 350 17.26 -28.89 -10.08
N LEU A 351 18.29 -28.99 -9.24
CA LEU A 351 19.28 -27.92 -9.08
C LEU A 351 20.27 -27.85 -10.25
N LYS A 352 20.57 -28.99 -10.88
CA LYS A 352 21.60 -29.10 -11.93
C LYS A 352 21.05 -29.26 -13.34
N SER A 353 19.80 -29.66 -13.50
CA SER A 353 19.20 -29.84 -14.83
C SER A 353 18.74 -28.51 -15.43
N ASP A 354 18.63 -28.52 -16.76
CA ASP A 354 18.00 -27.44 -17.55
C ASP A 354 16.48 -27.42 -17.40
N TRP A 355 15.90 -28.45 -16.77
CA TRP A 355 14.48 -28.50 -16.49
C TRP A 355 14.13 -27.48 -15.41
N LYS A 356 13.28 -26.50 -15.74
CA LYS A 356 12.79 -25.49 -14.81
C LYS A 356 11.27 -25.42 -14.86
N PRO A 357 10.59 -25.44 -13.70
CA PRO A 357 9.13 -25.40 -13.67
C PRO A 357 8.64 -23.99 -13.93
N ILE A 358 7.72 -23.82 -14.89
CA ILE A 358 7.00 -22.55 -15.02
C ILE A 358 5.86 -22.47 -14.00
N THR A 359 5.36 -23.61 -13.54
CA THR A 359 4.28 -23.68 -12.55
C THR A 359 4.64 -24.60 -11.41
N THR A 360 4.35 -24.17 -10.19
CA THR A 360 4.45 -24.99 -8.99
C THR A 360 3.06 -25.16 -8.38
N LEU A 361 2.65 -26.40 -8.12
CA LEU A 361 1.45 -26.75 -7.36
C LEU A 361 1.88 -27.26 -5.99
N MET A 362 1.28 -26.73 -4.92
CA MET A 362 1.55 -27.19 -3.56
C MET A 362 0.28 -27.31 -2.73
N PHE A 363 0.33 -28.21 -1.76
CA PHE A 363 -0.73 -28.45 -0.80
C PHE A 363 -0.36 -27.82 0.56
N SER A 364 -1.23 -26.95 1.09
CA SER A 364 -1.04 -26.11 2.28
C SER A 364 0.16 -25.13 2.22
N GLN A 365 0.25 -24.21 3.20
CA GLN A 365 1.40 -23.29 3.31
C GLN A 365 2.61 -23.99 3.91
N SER A 366 3.24 -24.88 3.15
CA SER A 366 4.27 -25.78 3.70
C SER A 366 5.60 -25.81 2.94
N SER A 367 5.89 -24.83 2.10
CA SER A 367 7.29 -24.50 1.83
C SER A 367 7.66 -23.24 2.62
N LYS A 368 8.57 -23.39 3.59
CA LYS A 368 9.23 -22.29 4.28
C LYS A 368 10.72 -22.33 3.95
N GLY A 369 11.37 -21.17 4.00
CA GLY A 369 12.81 -21.06 3.74
C GLY A 369 13.18 -21.26 2.28
N GLN A 370 14.33 -21.90 2.04
CA GLN A 370 15.00 -21.92 0.73
C GLN A 370 14.17 -22.58 -0.38
N VAL A 371 13.36 -23.59 -0.05
CA VAL A 371 12.52 -24.30 -1.04
C VAL A 371 11.44 -23.38 -1.60
N ALA A 372 10.78 -22.60 -0.74
CA ALA A 372 9.76 -21.63 -1.15
C ALA A 372 10.36 -20.52 -2.03
N GLN A 373 11.54 -20.02 -1.64
CA GLN A 373 12.28 -19.04 -2.43
C GLN A 373 12.70 -19.60 -3.79
N TRP A 374 13.07 -20.88 -3.84
CA TRP A 374 13.38 -21.54 -5.10
C TRP A 374 12.15 -21.62 -6.01
N PHE A 375 10.97 -21.95 -5.49
CA PHE A 375 9.72 -21.91 -6.28
C PHE A 375 9.46 -20.52 -6.85
N LYS A 376 9.55 -19.48 -6.00
CA LYS A 376 9.30 -18.08 -6.40
C LYS A 376 10.29 -17.54 -7.43
N SER A 377 11.51 -18.09 -7.47
CA SER A 377 12.54 -17.64 -8.42
C SER A 377 12.49 -18.37 -9.77
N HIS A 378 11.78 -19.50 -9.87
CA HIS A 378 11.77 -20.32 -11.08
C HIS A 378 10.40 -20.42 -11.75
N SER A 379 9.30 -20.26 -10.99
CA SER A 379 7.93 -20.32 -11.52
C SER A 379 7.31 -18.94 -11.66
N ASP A 380 6.44 -18.76 -12.66
CA ASP A 380 5.60 -17.56 -12.85
C ASP A 380 4.13 -17.80 -12.43
N LEU A 381 3.82 -19.00 -11.95
CA LEU A 381 2.57 -19.37 -11.28
C LEU A 381 2.84 -20.33 -10.12
N ILE A 382 2.30 -20.02 -8.94
CA ILE A 382 2.29 -20.92 -7.78
C ILE A 382 0.85 -21.17 -7.35
N VAL A 383 0.33 -22.37 -7.59
CA VAL A 383 -0.99 -22.79 -7.12
C VAL A 383 -0.88 -23.35 -5.72
N ILE A 384 -1.66 -22.80 -4.78
CA ILE A 384 -1.68 -23.21 -3.39
C ILE A 384 -3.06 -23.80 -3.08
N ARG A 385 -3.14 -25.13 -2.96
CA ARG A 385 -4.35 -25.87 -2.60
C ARG A 385 -4.41 -26.04 -1.07
N GLY A 386 -5.46 -25.57 -0.41
CA GLY A 386 -5.58 -25.76 1.05
C GLY A 386 -6.81 -25.13 1.67
N GLN A 387 -6.88 -25.13 3.00
CA GLN A 387 -7.87 -24.37 3.76
C GLN A 387 -7.40 -22.94 4.00
N GLU A 388 -8.32 -21.98 3.94
CA GLU A 388 -7.97 -20.56 3.97
C GLU A 388 -7.45 -20.18 5.36
N SER A 389 -6.21 -19.69 5.42
CA SER A 389 -5.66 -19.21 6.69
C SER A 389 -6.33 -17.89 7.07
N TYR A 390 -6.89 -17.79 8.28
CA TYR A 390 -7.48 -16.56 8.82
C TYR A 390 -6.60 -15.30 8.62
N LEU A 391 -5.26 -15.45 8.71
CA LEU A 391 -4.30 -14.34 8.52
C LEU A 391 -4.29 -13.75 7.09
N ARG A 392 -4.55 -14.56 6.05
CA ARG A 392 -4.67 -14.05 4.66
C ARG A 392 -5.94 -13.26 4.44
N LYS A 393 -7.04 -13.71 5.06
CA LYS A 393 -8.32 -12.99 5.05
C LYS A 393 -8.13 -11.55 5.52
N TYR A 394 -7.38 -11.33 6.62
CA TYR A 394 -7.14 -9.97 7.13
C TYR A 394 -6.12 -9.16 6.32
N SER A 395 -5.17 -9.78 5.62
CA SER A 395 -4.17 -9.09 4.79
C SER A 395 -4.78 -8.47 3.53
N SER A 396 -5.74 -9.14 2.88
CA SER A 396 -6.45 -8.58 1.72
C SER A 396 -7.36 -7.40 2.10
N TYR A 397 -7.90 -7.38 3.32
CA TYR A 397 -8.70 -6.27 3.84
C TYR A 397 -7.89 -5.00 4.18
N HIS A 398 -6.62 -5.14 4.55
CA HIS A 398 -5.83 -4.01 5.07
C HIS A 398 -4.83 -3.42 4.06
N GLY A 399 -4.81 -3.89 2.82
CA GLY A 399 -4.01 -3.26 1.75
C GLY A 399 -2.51 -3.17 2.03
N TYR A 400 -1.96 -3.99 2.94
CA TYR A 400 -0.53 -4.13 3.12
C TYR A 400 -0.01 -5.15 2.09
N MET A 401 0.20 -4.68 0.85
CA MET A 401 1.14 -5.23 -0.11
C MET A 401 1.88 -4.11 -0.81
#